data_AF-A0A444ZUZ5-F1
#
_entry.id   AF-A0A444ZUZ5-F1
#
_cell.length_a   1.000
_cell.length_b   1.000
_cell.length_c   1.000
_cell.angle_alpha   90.00
_cell.angle_beta   90.00
_cell.angle_gamma   90.00
#
_symmetry.space_group_name_H-M   'P 1'
#
loop_
_entity.id
_entity.type
_entity.pdbx_description
1 polymer ?
#
loop_
_entity_poly.entity_id
_entity_poly.type
_entity_poly.pdbx_seq_one_letter_code
_entity_poly.pdbx_strand_id
1 'polypeptide(L)' 'MEYSSRKSVIAAIQSYTISRGVDYVVYESEPQTFYAKCKTYERGCDWLIRASLIQKKAC' A
#
# COMPACT_ATOMS: atom_id res chain seq x y z
N MET A 1 12.38 -3.36 -1.63
CA MET A 1 11.71 -4.64 -1.28
C MET A 1 10.93 -5.06 -2.51
N GLU A 2 11.26 -6.20 -3.13
CA GLU A 2 10.51 -6.70 -4.28
C GLU A 2 9.38 -7.61 -3.76
N TYR A 3 8.15 -7.38 -4.22
CA TYR A 3 7.00 -8.21 -3.89
C TYR A 3 6.59 -8.99 -5.13
N SER A 4 6.49 -10.31 -4.99
CA SER A 4 6.14 -11.21 -6.09
C SER A 4 4.62 -11.37 -6.28
N SER A 5 3.82 -10.87 -5.34
CA SER A 5 2.37 -11.03 -5.36
C SER A 5 1.65 -9.84 -4.75
N ARG A 6 0.45 -9.56 -5.29
CA ARG A 6 -0.51 -8.60 -4.73
C ARG A 6 -0.75 -8.80 -3.24
N LYS A 7 -0.90 -10.06 -2.79
CA LYS A 7 -1.12 -10.37 -1.37
C LYS A 7 0.06 -9.91 -0.49
N SER A 8 1.29 -10.08 -0.99
CA SER A 8 2.50 -9.67 -0.27
C SER A 8 2.62 -8.15 -0.15
N VAL A 9 2.20 -7.40 -1.19
CA VAL A 9 2.15 -5.93 -1.15
C VAL A 9 1.14 -5.47 -0.11
N ILE A 10 -0.07 -6.04 -0.11
CA ILE A 10 -1.12 -5.67 0.84
C ILE A 10 -0.67 -5.97 2.28
N ALA A 11 -0.12 -7.15 2.54
CA ALA A 11 0.38 -7.53 3.86
C ALA A 11 1.51 -6.59 4.33
N ALA A 12 2.41 -6.21 3.44
CA ALA A 12 3.48 -5.28 3.77
C ALA A 12 2.99 -3.87 4.10
N ILE A 13 2.01 -3.37 3.34
CA ILE A 13 1.37 -2.10 3.66
C ILE A 13 0.70 -2.21 5.03
N GLN A 14 -0.07 -3.28 5.31
CA GLN A 14 -0.68 -3.48 6.62
C GLN A 14 0.34 -3.55 7.78
N SER A 15 1.46 -4.25 7.60
CA SER A 15 2.51 -4.28 8.61
C SER A 15 3.17 -2.91 8.81
N TYR A 16 3.36 -2.16 7.73
CA TYR A 16 3.87 -0.79 7.79
C TYR A 16 2.91 0.17 8.52
N THR A 17 1.60 0.00 8.33
CA THR A 17 0.57 0.84 8.94
C THR A 17 0.45 0.56 10.44
N ILE A 18 0.48 -0.72 10.84
CA ILE A 18 0.55 -1.14 12.25
C ILE A 18 1.82 -0.59 12.92
N SER A 19 2.98 -0.73 12.26
CA SER A 19 4.26 -0.24 12.80
C SER A 19 4.28 1.28 13.02
N ARG A 20 3.48 2.03 12.27
CA ARG A 20 3.39 3.49 12.41
C ARG A 20 2.26 3.93 13.34
N GLY A 21 1.42 3.01 13.83
CA GLY A 21 0.26 3.34 14.66
C GLY A 21 -0.78 4.18 13.91
N VAL A 22 -0.85 4.04 12.59
CA VAL A 22 -1.78 4.79 11.75
C VAL A 22 -2.62 3.79 10.96
N ASP A 23 -3.94 3.89 11.06
CA ASP A 23 -4.84 3.08 10.26
C ASP A 23 -4.87 3.59 8.82
N TYR A 24 -4.58 2.70 7.87
CA TYR A 24 -4.76 2.98 6.45
C TYR A 24 -5.72 1.96 5.83
N VAL A 25 -6.51 2.44 4.86
CA VAL A 25 -7.32 1.61 3.98
C VAL A 25 -6.57 1.43 2.67
N VAL A 26 -6.28 0.18 2.30
CA VAL A 26 -5.64 -0.18 1.03
C VAL A 26 -6.71 -0.39 -0.03
N TYR A 27 -6.54 0.24 -1.18
CA TYR A 27 -7.37 0.08 -2.37
C TYR A 27 -6.47 -0.17 -3.58
N GLU A 28 -6.96 -1.01 -4.48
CA GLU A 28 -6.31 -1.29 -5.76
C GLU A 28 -6.89 -0.32 -6.80
N SER A 29 -6.04 0.46 -7.45
CA SER A 29 -6.47 1.35 -8.54
C SER A 29 -6.17 0.75 -9.91
N GLU A 30 -5.07 0.01 -10.04
CA GLU A 30 -4.65 -0.63 -11.28
C GLU A 30 -4.09 -2.02 -10.94
N PRO A 31 -4.01 -2.96 -11.92
CA PRO A 31 -3.54 -4.34 -11.68
C PRO A 31 -2.15 -4.44 -11.03
N GLN A 32 -1.38 -3.35 -11.10
CA GLN A 32 -0.04 -3.25 -10.53
C GLN A 32 0.11 -2.10 -9.55
N THR A 33 -0.91 -1.23 -9.35
CA THR A 33 -0.81 -0.05 -8.49
C THR A 33 -1.81 -0.14 -7.33
N PHE A 34 -1.25 -0.13 -6.13
CA PHE A 34 -1.97 -0.09 -4.86
C PHE A 34 -1.81 1.30 -4.25
N TYR A 35 -2.90 1.80 -3.72
CA TYR A 35 -2.92 3.02 -2.96
C TYR A 35 -3.41 2.71 -1.56
N ALA A 36 -2.83 3.36 -0.56
CA ALA A 36 -3.32 3.31 0.80
C ALA A 36 -3.59 4.72 1.28
N LYS A 37 -4.82 4.95 1.77
CA LYS A 37 -5.24 6.24 2.33
C LYS A 37 -5.36 6.10 3.83
N CYS A 38 -4.84 7.08 4.52
CA CYS A 38 -4.96 7.20 5.95
C CYS A 38 -6.44 7.34 6.35
N LYS A 39 -6.90 6.51 7.28
CA LYS A 39 -8.24 6.55 7.85
C LYS A 39 -8.19 7.47 9.06
N THR A 40 -8.09 8.78 8.84
CA THR A 40 -8.04 9.71 9.97
C THR A 40 -9.34 9.69 10.74
N TYR A 41 -9.24 9.41 12.03
CA TYR A 41 -10.38 9.49 12.93
C TYR A 41 -10.83 10.92 13.20
N GLU A 42 -10.05 11.98 12.93
CA GLU A 42 -10.50 13.36 13.20
C GLU A 42 -9.65 14.50 12.61
N ARG A 43 -8.42 14.25 12.12
CA ARG A 43 -7.45 15.34 11.88
C ARG A 43 -6.83 15.42 10.48
N GLY A 44 -7.54 14.96 9.44
CA GLY A 44 -7.14 15.17 8.04
C GLY A 44 -5.74 14.65 7.72
N CYS A 45 -5.58 13.35 7.57
CA CYS A 45 -4.30 12.77 7.17
C CYS A 45 -4.31 12.63 5.66
N ASP A 46 -3.62 13.56 5.01
CA ASP A 46 -3.42 13.62 3.56
C ASP A 46 -2.36 12.62 3.06
N TRP A 47 -1.83 11.77 3.95
CA TRP A 47 -0.80 10.81 3.57
C TRP A 47 -1.40 9.69 2.71
N LEU A 48 -0.88 9.60 1.49
CA LEU A 48 -1.20 8.59 0.50
C LEU A 48 0.05 7.77 0.23
N ILE A 49 -0.01 6.47 0.48
CA ILE A 49 1.05 5.53 0.11
C ILE A 49 0.70 4.98 -1.26
N ARG A 50 1.62 5.09 -2.22
CA ARG A 50 1.52 4.42 -3.53
C ARG A 50 2.54 3.29 -3.57
N ALA A 51 2.08 2.09 -3.88
CA ALA A 51 2.93 0.93 -4.12
C ALA A 51 2.64 0.38 -5.52
N SER A 52 3.70 0.11 -6.29
CA SER A 52 3.56 -0.50 -7.62
C SER A 52 4.35 -1.80 -7.72
N LEU A 53 3.74 -2.83 -8.30
CA LEU A 53 4.41 -4.06 -8.70
C LEU A 53 5.21 -3.78 -9.97
N ILE A 54 6.53 -3.74 -9.85
CA ILE A 54 7.39 -3.68 -11.03
C ILE A 54 7.45 -5.10 -11.62
N GLN A 55 6.74 -5.31 -12.72
CA GLN A 55 7.02 -6.47 -13.56
C GLN A 55 8.32 -6.19 -14.33
N LYS A 56 9.43 -6.80 -13.90
CA LYS A 56 10.58 -6.95 -14.78
C LYS A 56 10.08 -7.70 -16.01
N LYS A 57 10.02 -7.03 -17.17
CA LYS A 57 9.87 -7.74 -18.44
C LYS A 57 11.05 -8.71 -18.52
N ALA A 58 10.77 -10.00 -18.42
CA ALA A 58 11.73 -11.01 -18.82
C ALA A 58 12.00 -10.78 -20.32
N CYS A 59 13.27 -10.56 -20.66
CA CYS A 59 13.73 -10.50 -22.04
C CYS A 59 13.77 -11.91 -22.64
#